data_AF-A0A1H8L8K4-F1
#
_entry.id   AF-A0A1H8L8K4-F1
#
_cell.length_a   1.000
_cell.length_b   1.000
_cell.length_c   1.000
_cell.angle_alpha   90.00
_cell.angle_beta   90.00
_cell.angle_gamma   90.00
#
_symmetry.space_group_name_H-M   'P 1'
#
loop_
_entity.id
_entity.type
_entity.pdbx_description
1 polymer ?
#
loop_
_entity_poly.entity_id
_entity_poly.type
_entity_poly.pdbx_seq_one_letter_code
_entity_poly.pdbx_strand_id
1 'polypeptide(L)'
;MTGEFRIREGAGYNEYNGILYGFSYQAKCFVPALPLIREGDSFPQTVKDLLVAASAILYLDPSSAANRVRAAIEELLDLHRVPRTFISKKHKRVRYTAHKRIELFKERKPKFADAADLLMAVKWIGNDGSHGNELGVGDVLDGVELLNHALELTYDTSAADLRKRAAAINKHGGIPRKRAATKAGRP
;
A
#
# COMPACT_ATOMS: atom_id res chain seq x y z
N MET A 1 1.71 -20.32 -14.83
CA MET A 1 0.32 -19.82 -14.75
C MET A 1 -0.61 -21.03 -14.80
N THR A 2 -1.33 -21.32 -13.73
CA THR A 2 -2.38 -22.37 -13.70
C THR A 2 -3.74 -21.69 -13.72
N GLY A 3 -4.66 -22.15 -14.58
CA GLY A 3 -5.96 -21.52 -14.80
C GLY A 3 -7.13 -22.50 -14.74
N GLU A 4 -8.30 -22.01 -14.31
CA GLU A 4 -9.58 -22.73 -14.30
C GLU A 4 -10.38 -22.48 -15.57
N PHE A 5 -11.23 -23.45 -15.94
CA PHE A 5 -12.04 -23.46 -17.15
C PHE A 5 -13.42 -22.83 -16.91
N ARG A 6 -13.81 -21.86 -17.74
CA ARG A 6 -15.19 -21.37 -17.85
C ARG A 6 -15.60 -21.27 -19.33
N ILE A 7 -16.74 -21.87 -19.66
CA ILE A 7 -17.45 -21.67 -20.94
C ILE A 7 -18.31 -20.41 -20.81
N ARG A 8 -18.24 -19.50 -21.77
CA ARG A 8 -19.21 -18.41 -21.93
C ARG A 8 -19.86 -18.52 -23.30
N GLU A 9 -21.19 -18.50 -23.34
CA GLU A 9 -21.97 -18.34 -24.58
C GLU A 9 -22.17 -16.84 -24.87
N GLY A 10 -22.03 -16.46 -26.14
CA GLY A 10 -22.30 -15.09 -26.61
C GLY A 10 -22.73 -15.08 -28.07
N ALA A 11 -23.60 -14.13 -28.45
CA ALA A 11 -24.09 -13.93 -29.80
C ALA A 11 -23.21 -12.92 -30.57
N GLY A 12 -22.80 -13.28 -31.79
CA GLY A 12 -21.96 -12.44 -32.65
C GLY A 12 -22.71 -11.28 -33.30
N TYR A 13 -21.97 -10.26 -33.75
CA TYR A 13 -22.48 -9.02 -34.37
C TYR A 13 -22.96 -9.17 -35.84
N ASN A 14 -22.77 -10.34 -36.46
CA ASN A 14 -23.17 -10.64 -37.85
C ASN A 14 -24.04 -11.90 -37.87
N GLU A 15 -24.87 -12.04 -38.91
CA GLU A 15 -25.88 -13.09 -39.19
C GLU A 15 -25.39 -14.56 -39.20
N TYR A 16 -24.28 -14.88 -38.53
CA TYR A 16 -23.87 -16.22 -38.15
C TYR A 16 -24.35 -16.51 -36.72
N ASN A 17 -25.49 -17.20 -36.60
CA ASN A 17 -25.99 -17.79 -35.35
C ASN A 17 -25.14 -19.03 -34.94
N GLY A 18 -23.84 -18.85 -34.72
CA GLY A 18 -22.94 -19.89 -34.24
C GLY A 18 -22.57 -19.70 -32.77
N ILE A 19 -22.58 -20.78 -31.98
CA ILE A 19 -22.02 -20.77 -30.61
C ILE A 19 -20.49 -20.63 -30.73
N LEU A 20 -19.94 -19.55 -30.20
CA LEU A 20 -18.49 -19.36 -30.10
C LEU A 20 -17.97 -20.03 -28.82
N TYR A 21 -17.14 -21.06 -28.98
CA TYR A 21 -16.40 -21.66 -27.87
C TYR A 21 -15.07 -20.93 -27.70
N GLY A 22 -14.83 -20.40 -26.51
CA GLY A 22 -13.58 -19.73 -26.15
C GLY A 22 -13.01 -20.30 -24.85
N PHE A 23 -11.68 -20.35 -24.75
CA PHE A 23 -10.99 -20.67 -23.51
C PHE A 23 -10.67 -19.38 -22.77
N SER A 24 -10.99 -19.32 -21.48
CA SER A 24 -10.48 -18.29 -20.58
C SER A 24 -9.57 -18.94 -19.55
N TYR A 25 -8.47 -18.25 -19.22
CA TYR A 25 -7.53 -18.67 -18.19
C TYR A 25 -7.41 -17.53 -17.19
N GLN A 26 -7.52 -17.85 -15.91
CA GLN A 26 -7.27 -16.91 -14.82
C GLN A 26 -5.95 -17.28 -14.14
N ALA A 27 -5.07 -16.30 -13.95
CA ALA A 27 -3.88 -16.51 -13.13
C ALA A 27 -4.32 -16.76 -11.68
N LYS A 28 -3.81 -17.84 -11.05
CA LYS A 28 -3.99 -18.09 -9.61
C LYS A 28 -2.86 -17.52 -8.75
N CYS A 29 -1.62 -17.56 -9.25
CA CYS A 29 -0.45 -16.99 -8.58
C CYS A 29 0.68 -16.70 -9.57
N PHE A 30 1.64 -15.91 -9.13
CA PHE A 30 2.87 -15.57 -9.83
C PHE A 30 4.07 -15.96 -8.98
N VAL A 31 5.13 -16.48 -9.61
CA VAL A 31 6.39 -16.86 -8.94
C VAL A 31 7.56 -16.27 -9.76
N PRO A 32 8.25 -15.23 -9.27
CA PRO A 32 7.99 -14.51 -8.02
C PRO A 32 6.66 -13.74 -8.05
N ALA A 33 6.15 -13.41 -6.86
CA ALA A 33 4.91 -12.63 -6.71
C ALA A 33 5.06 -11.25 -7.36
N LEU A 34 4.00 -10.73 -7.99
CA LEU A 34 4.04 -9.45 -8.69
C LEU A 34 4.09 -8.28 -7.69
N PRO A 35 5.09 -7.38 -7.74
CA PRO A 35 5.12 -6.22 -6.84
C PRO A 35 3.82 -5.42 -6.94
N LEU A 36 3.14 -5.24 -5.80
CA LEU A 36 1.86 -4.53 -5.73
C LEU A 36 2.03 -3.01 -5.78
N ILE A 37 3.19 -2.53 -5.34
CA ILE A 37 3.53 -1.11 -5.32
C ILE A 37 4.97 -0.94 -5.81
N ARG A 38 5.32 0.27 -6.23
CA ARG A 38 6.73 0.65 -6.41
C ARG A 38 7.29 0.97 -5.03
N GLU A 39 8.06 0.05 -4.47
CA GLU A 39 8.65 0.25 -3.15
C GLU A 39 9.64 1.42 -3.17
N GLY A 40 9.41 2.41 -2.29
CA GLY A 40 10.42 3.40 -1.95
C GLY A 40 11.43 2.84 -0.95
N ASP A 41 12.69 3.27 -1.04
CA ASP A 41 13.73 2.91 -0.05
C ASP A 41 13.35 3.35 1.37
N SER A 42 12.54 4.42 1.50
CA SER A 42 12.11 4.96 2.79
C SER A 42 10.95 4.21 3.43
N PHE A 43 10.32 3.26 2.73
CA PHE A 43 9.18 2.53 3.28
C PHE A 43 9.65 1.49 4.32
N PRO A 44 8.95 1.35 5.46
CA PRO A 44 9.32 0.37 6.48
C PRO A 44 9.29 -1.07 5.95
N GLN A 45 10.33 -1.85 6.27
CA GLN A 45 10.46 -3.24 5.80
C GLN A 45 9.28 -4.12 6.21
N THR A 46 8.78 -3.96 7.44
CA THR A 46 7.63 -4.73 7.94
C THR A 46 6.36 -4.52 7.13
N VAL A 47 6.17 -3.32 6.56
CA VAL A 47 5.05 -3.01 5.66
C VAL A 47 5.28 -3.62 4.28
N LYS A 48 6.51 -3.56 3.75
CA LYS A 48 6.89 -4.20 2.48
C LYS A 48 6.64 -5.70 2.52
N ASP A 49 7.04 -6.38 3.59
CA ASP A 49 6.87 -7.82 3.75
C ASP A 49 5.38 -8.22 3.72
N LEU A 50 4.50 -7.41 4.32
CA LEU A 50 3.05 -7.61 4.28
C LEU A 50 2.46 -7.43 2.88
N LEU A 51 2.97 -6.46 2.10
CA LEU A 51 2.57 -6.23 0.72
C LEU A 51 3.05 -7.35 -0.21
N VAL A 52 4.27 -7.87 0.00
CA VAL A 52 4.77 -9.05 -0.71
C VAL A 52 3.91 -10.27 -0.39
N ALA A 53 3.56 -10.47 0.88
CA ALA A 53 2.68 -11.55 1.29
C ALA A 53 1.26 -11.40 0.70
N ALA A 54 0.75 -10.16 0.59
CA ALA A 54 -0.54 -9.88 -0.06
C ALA A 54 -0.48 -10.20 -1.56
N SER A 55 0.60 -9.81 -2.24
CA SER A 55 0.85 -10.11 -3.65
C SER A 55 0.79 -11.61 -3.94
N ALA A 56 1.45 -12.40 -3.11
CA ALA A 56 1.60 -13.84 -3.32
C ALA A 56 0.25 -14.59 -3.33
N ILE A 57 -0.78 -14.04 -2.67
CA ILE A 57 -2.09 -14.68 -2.53
C ILE A 57 -3.23 -13.96 -3.27
N LEU A 58 -3.02 -12.72 -3.73
CA LEU A 58 -4.06 -11.85 -4.31
C LEU A 58 -4.93 -12.55 -5.35
N TYR A 59 -4.31 -13.24 -6.29
CA TYR A 59 -5.00 -13.86 -7.41
C TYR A 59 -5.68 -15.20 -7.05
N LEU A 60 -5.35 -15.77 -5.88
CA LEU A 60 -5.93 -17.00 -5.37
C LEU A 60 -7.06 -16.72 -4.37
N ASP A 61 -6.84 -15.76 -3.47
CA ASP A 61 -7.77 -15.36 -2.40
C ASP A 61 -7.62 -13.85 -2.12
N PRO A 62 -8.41 -13.02 -2.83
CA PRO A 62 -8.43 -11.57 -2.63
C PRO A 62 -8.75 -11.17 -1.19
N SER A 63 -9.66 -11.87 -0.51
CA SER A 63 -10.01 -11.59 0.89
C SER A 63 -8.82 -11.79 1.83
N SER A 64 -8.04 -12.86 1.64
CA SER A 64 -6.78 -13.08 2.35
C SER A 64 -5.71 -12.02 2.02
N ALA A 65 -5.66 -11.51 0.79
CA ALA A 65 -4.76 -10.42 0.43
C ALA A 65 -5.18 -9.10 1.08
N ALA A 66 -6.47 -8.76 1.05
CA ALA A 66 -7.03 -7.58 1.70
C ALA A 66 -6.75 -7.56 3.21
N ASN A 67 -6.83 -8.72 3.87
CA ASN A 67 -6.46 -8.86 5.27
C ASN A 67 -4.99 -8.54 5.56
N ARG A 68 -4.08 -8.91 4.64
CA ARG A 68 -2.65 -8.56 4.75
C ARG A 68 -2.40 -7.07 4.51
N VAL A 69 -3.11 -6.46 3.55
CA VAL A 69 -3.12 -5.00 3.35
C VAL A 69 -3.62 -4.27 4.60
N ARG A 70 -4.67 -4.78 5.25
CA ARG A 70 -5.16 -4.22 6.52
C ARG A 70 -4.14 -4.37 7.66
N ALA A 71 -3.40 -5.48 7.70
CA ALA A 71 -2.32 -5.65 8.67
C ALA A 71 -1.19 -4.61 8.47
N ALA A 72 -0.91 -4.20 7.24
CA ALA A 72 0.05 -3.13 6.95
C ALA A 72 -0.39 -1.78 7.55
N ILE A 73 -1.70 -1.49 7.60
CA ILE A 73 -2.22 -0.30 8.31
C ILE A 73 -1.90 -0.38 9.81
N GLU A 74 -2.14 -1.53 10.44
CA GLU A 74 -1.89 -1.72 11.88
C GLU A 74 -0.40 -1.51 12.20
N GLU A 75 0.48 -2.06 11.37
CA GLU A 75 1.94 -1.92 11.46
C GLU A 75 2.37 -0.46 11.31
N LEU A 76 1.85 0.27 10.32
CA LEU A 76 2.09 1.70 10.16
C LEU A 76 1.70 2.48 11.42
N LEU A 77 0.52 2.21 11.96
CA LEU A 77 0.04 2.86 13.18
C LEU A 77 0.95 2.54 14.39
N ASP A 78 1.52 1.34 14.45
CA ASP A 78 2.46 0.94 15.49
C ASP A 78 3.82 1.65 15.36
N LEU A 79 4.35 1.77 14.15
CA LEU A 79 5.55 2.56 13.86
C LEU A 79 5.39 4.03 14.27
N HIS A 80 4.18 4.58 14.12
CA HIS A 80 3.82 5.92 14.59
C HIS A 80 3.45 6.00 16.08
N ARG A 81 3.59 4.89 16.83
CA ARG A 81 3.31 4.79 18.27
C ARG A 81 1.88 5.20 18.64
N VAL A 82 0.92 4.88 17.78
CA VAL A 82 -0.50 5.05 18.09
C VAL A 82 -0.89 4.01 19.16
N PRO A 83 -1.56 4.40 20.26
CA PRO A 83 -1.90 3.46 21.33
C PRO A 83 -2.76 2.30 20.82
N ARG A 84 -2.41 1.08 21.25
CA ARG A 84 -3.19 -0.13 20.95
C ARG A 84 -4.36 -0.34 21.91
N THR A 85 -4.31 0.23 23.11
CA THR A 85 -5.30 -0.05 24.17
C THR A 85 -5.68 1.21 24.94
N PHE A 86 -6.86 1.18 25.56
CA PHE A 86 -7.34 2.16 26.52
C PHE A 86 -7.91 1.49 27.77
N ILE A 87 -8.04 2.26 28.85
CA ILE A 87 -8.77 1.82 30.04
C ILE A 87 -10.24 2.22 29.86
N SER A 88 -11.10 1.21 29.79
CA SER A 88 -12.55 1.43 29.70
C SER A 88 -13.13 2.00 31.00
N LYS A 89 -14.37 2.51 30.94
CA LYS A 89 -15.13 2.95 32.13
C LYS A 89 -15.26 1.87 33.22
N LYS A 90 -15.10 0.58 32.86
CA LYS A 90 -15.11 -0.56 33.79
C LYS A 90 -13.71 -0.89 34.35
N HIS A 91 -12.74 0.03 34.22
CA HIS A 91 -11.33 -0.16 34.59
C HIS A 91 -10.62 -1.36 33.95
N LYS A 92 -11.15 -1.89 32.84
CA LYS A 92 -10.52 -2.97 32.06
C LYS A 92 -9.71 -2.39 30.90
N ARG A 93 -8.54 -2.99 30.64
CA ARG A 93 -7.72 -2.71 29.43
C ARG A 93 -8.39 -3.32 28.21
N VAL A 94 -8.76 -2.49 27.24
CA VAL A 94 -9.46 -2.89 26.01
C VAL A 94 -8.64 -2.42 24.80
N ARG A 95 -8.61 -3.22 23.73
CA ARG A 95 -7.91 -2.87 22.48
C ARG A 95 -8.74 -1.86 21.67
N TYR A 96 -8.07 -0.87 21.08
CA TYR A 96 -8.69 -0.01 20.07
C TYR A 96 -8.95 -0.80 18.79
N THR A 97 -10.03 -0.45 18.09
CA THR A 97 -10.27 -0.92 16.72
C THR A 97 -9.30 -0.22 15.76
N ALA A 98 -9.04 -0.84 14.60
CA ALA A 98 -8.26 -0.22 13.52
C ALA A 98 -8.79 1.19 13.20
N HIS A 99 -10.12 1.30 13.07
CA HIS A 99 -10.83 2.56 12.83
C HIS A 99 -10.47 3.62 13.89
N LYS A 100 -10.59 3.29 15.18
CA LYS A 100 -10.28 4.27 16.24
C LYS A 100 -8.79 4.62 16.28
N ARG A 101 -7.91 3.68 15.95
CA ARG A 101 -6.47 3.96 15.86
C ARG A 101 -6.16 4.93 14.70
N ILE A 102 -6.84 4.81 13.56
CA ILE A 102 -6.68 5.75 12.43
C ILE A 102 -7.17 7.15 12.81
N GLU A 103 -8.31 7.28 13.50
CA GLU A 103 -8.77 8.59 14.02
C GLU A 103 -7.74 9.21 14.97
N LEU A 104 -7.23 8.42 15.92
CA LEU A 104 -6.17 8.87 16.83
C LEU A 104 -4.89 9.26 16.11
N PHE A 105 -4.55 8.56 15.03
CA PHE A 105 -3.40 8.92 14.18
C PHE A 105 -3.59 10.30 13.56
N LYS A 106 -4.77 10.55 12.95
CA LYS A 106 -5.13 11.86 12.38
C LYS A 106 -5.07 12.98 13.41
N GLU A 107 -5.67 12.76 14.59
CA GLU A 107 -5.69 13.73 15.70
C GLU A 107 -4.27 14.04 16.24
N ARG A 108 -3.45 13.01 16.46
CA ARG A 108 -2.12 13.16 17.09
C ARG A 108 -1.03 13.57 16.10
N LYS A 109 -1.24 13.33 14.81
CA LYS A 109 -0.30 13.65 13.73
C LYS A 109 -1.03 14.41 12.61
N PRO A 110 -1.47 15.67 12.83
CA PRO A 110 -2.22 16.43 11.82
C PRO A 110 -1.49 16.59 10.49
N LYS A 111 -0.15 16.58 10.49
CA LYS A 111 0.67 16.61 9.27
C LYS A 111 0.47 15.40 8.34
N PHE A 112 -0.16 14.33 8.82
CA PHE A 112 -0.47 13.11 8.08
C PHE A 112 -1.98 12.90 7.95
N ALA A 113 -2.78 13.97 8.05
CA ALA A 113 -4.24 13.89 7.99
C ALA A 113 -4.73 13.27 6.67
N ASP A 114 -4.16 13.68 5.54
CA ASP A 114 -4.51 13.15 4.22
C ASP A 114 -4.17 11.65 4.12
N ALA A 115 -3.00 11.25 4.64
CA ALA A 115 -2.63 9.84 4.72
C ALA A 115 -3.62 9.05 5.60
N ALA A 116 -4.09 9.62 6.72
CA ALA A 116 -5.06 8.97 7.59
C ALA A 116 -6.42 8.74 6.89
N ASP A 117 -6.86 9.67 6.04
CA ASP A 117 -8.10 9.52 5.28
C ASP A 117 -8.00 8.40 4.24
N LEU A 118 -6.85 8.28 3.57
CA LEU A 118 -6.56 7.15 2.68
C LEU A 118 -6.55 5.82 3.45
N LEU A 119 -5.86 5.76 4.60
CA LEU A 119 -5.85 4.56 5.45
C LEU A 119 -7.25 4.17 5.92
N MET A 120 -8.13 5.13 6.17
CA MET A 120 -9.52 4.86 6.53
C MET A 120 -10.28 4.17 5.38
N ALA A 121 -10.07 4.61 4.14
CA ALA A 121 -10.65 3.96 2.97
C ALA A 121 -10.13 2.51 2.79
N VAL A 122 -8.81 2.30 2.90
CA VAL A 122 -8.22 0.94 2.84
C VAL A 122 -8.79 0.03 3.93
N LYS A 123 -9.02 0.56 5.14
CA LYS A 123 -9.67 -0.19 6.23
C LYS A 123 -11.07 -0.67 5.85
N TRP A 124 -11.84 0.11 5.09
CA TRP A 124 -13.18 -0.31 4.66
C TRP A 124 -13.11 -1.43 3.63
N ILE A 125 -12.23 -1.32 2.64
CA ILE A 125 -11.99 -2.39 1.65
C ILE A 125 -11.58 -3.70 2.34
N GLY A 126 -10.65 -3.63 3.29
CA GLY A 126 -10.23 -4.82 4.06
C GLY A 126 -11.32 -5.41 4.97
N ASN A 127 -12.32 -4.61 5.37
CA ASN A 127 -13.44 -5.07 6.21
C ASN A 127 -14.49 -5.83 5.40
N ASP A 128 -14.73 -5.42 4.15
CA ASP A 128 -15.70 -6.05 3.26
C ASP A 128 -15.27 -7.48 2.89
N GLY A 129 -13.96 -7.71 2.76
CA GLY A 129 -13.38 -9.05 2.57
C GLY A 129 -13.60 -10.04 3.71
N SER A 130 -13.92 -9.55 4.91
CA SER A 130 -14.15 -10.41 6.08
C SER A 130 -15.61 -10.84 6.26
N HIS A 131 -16.55 -10.20 5.57
CA HIS A 131 -18.01 -10.40 5.77
C HIS A 131 -18.69 -11.24 4.67
N GLY A 132 -17.92 -11.93 3.82
CA GLY A 132 -18.47 -12.84 2.81
C GLY A 132 -19.01 -12.14 1.55
N ASN A 133 -18.81 -10.82 1.41
CA ASN A 133 -18.87 -10.18 0.11
C ASN A 133 -17.67 -10.67 -0.70
N GLU A 134 -17.88 -11.17 -1.92
CA GLU A 134 -16.79 -11.58 -2.81
C GLU A 134 -15.97 -10.34 -3.21
N LEU A 135 -14.88 -10.07 -2.50
CA LEU A 135 -13.87 -9.12 -2.94
C LEU A 135 -13.25 -9.62 -4.25
N GLY A 136 -13.23 -8.76 -5.26
CA GLY A 136 -12.48 -8.98 -6.48
C GLY A 136 -11.00 -8.61 -6.31
N VAL A 137 -10.18 -9.06 -7.27
CA VAL A 137 -8.78 -8.62 -7.37
C VAL A 137 -8.70 -7.08 -7.52
N GLY A 138 -9.63 -6.49 -8.28
CA GLY A 138 -9.69 -5.04 -8.49
C GLY A 138 -9.86 -4.25 -7.20
N ASP A 139 -10.81 -4.64 -6.35
CA ASP A 139 -11.07 -3.96 -5.08
C ASP A 139 -9.84 -3.94 -4.16
N VAL A 140 -9.09 -5.04 -4.15
CA VAL A 140 -7.85 -5.14 -3.36
C VAL A 140 -6.75 -4.27 -3.96
N LEU A 141 -6.66 -4.19 -5.29
CA LEU A 141 -5.70 -3.32 -5.97
C LEU A 141 -6.00 -1.83 -5.71
N ASP A 142 -7.28 -1.44 -5.67
CA ASP A 142 -7.67 -0.08 -5.27
C ASP A 142 -7.21 0.21 -3.84
N GLY A 143 -7.41 -0.74 -2.92
CA GLY A 143 -6.91 -0.61 -1.54
C GLY A 143 -5.39 -0.53 -1.43
N VAL A 144 -4.67 -1.26 -2.28
CA VAL A 144 -3.20 -1.21 -2.38
C VAL A 144 -2.74 0.15 -2.89
N GLU A 145 -3.40 0.71 -3.91
CA GLU A 145 -3.05 2.02 -4.47
C GLU A 145 -3.21 3.13 -3.44
N LEU A 146 -4.33 3.13 -2.70
CA LEU A 146 -4.57 4.07 -1.61
C LEU A 146 -3.55 3.91 -0.48
N LEU A 147 -3.17 2.67 -0.13
CA LEU A 147 -2.13 2.42 0.85
C LEU A 147 -0.76 2.92 0.37
N ASN A 148 -0.42 2.70 -0.91
CA ASN A 148 0.81 3.21 -1.50
C ASN A 148 0.89 4.73 -1.35
N HIS A 149 -0.18 5.44 -1.71
CA HIS A 149 -0.20 6.89 -1.62
C HIS A 149 -0.14 7.38 -0.16
N ALA A 150 -0.77 6.67 0.78
CA ALA A 150 -0.61 6.96 2.20
C ALA A 150 0.84 6.80 2.69
N LEU A 151 1.56 5.78 2.19
CA LEU A 151 2.99 5.57 2.49
C LEU A 151 3.85 6.69 1.92
N GLU A 152 3.59 7.13 0.68
CA GLU A 152 4.28 8.27 0.07
C GLU A 152 4.11 9.54 0.90
N LEU A 153 2.88 9.87 1.29
CA LEU A 153 2.60 11.04 2.14
C LEU A 153 3.26 10.96 3.52
N THR A 154 3.55 9.75 4.00
CA THR A 154 4.10 9.53 5.35
C THR A 154 5.62 9.45 5.37
N TYR A 155 6.23 8.84 4.35
CA TYR A 155 7.64 8.45 4.33
C TYR A 155 8.43 8.97 3.12
N ASP A 156 7.79 9.41 2.03
CA ASP A 156 8.53 9.91 0.87
C ASP A 156 9.05 11.33 1.12
N THR A 157 10.37 11.45 1.24
CA THR A 157 11.07 12.74 1.34
C THR A 157 11.65 13.21 0.01
N SER A 158 11.51 12.42 -1.07
CA SER A 158 12.17 12.66 -2.37
C SER A 158 11.87 14.05 -2.91
N ALA A 159 10.62 14.50 -2.86
CA ALA A 159 10.21 15.82 -3.31
C ALA A 159 10.85 16.94 -2.46
N ALA A 160 10.91 16.77 -1.15
CA ALA A 160 11.57 17.73 -0.26
C ALA A 160 13.09 17.78 -0.50
N ASP A 161 13.72 16.63 -0.72
CA ASP A 161 15.15 16.52 -0.97
C ASP A 161 15.53 17.05 -2.36
N LEU A 162 14.69 16.84 -3.38
CA LEU A 162 14.81 17.48 -4.69
C LEU A 162 14.69 18.99 -4.58
N ARG A 163 13.69 19.51 -3.84
CA ARG A 163 13.53 20.95 -3.61
C ARG A 163 14.72 21.55 -2.88
N LYS A 164 15.24 20.89 -1.84
CA LYS A 164 16.45 21.33 -1.13
C LYS A 164 17.67 21.37 -2.05
N ARG A 165 17.86 20.33 -2.86
CA ARG A 165 18.96 20.27 -3.84
C ARG A 165 18.84 21.39 -4.88
N ALA A 166 17.65 21.59 -5.45
CA ALA A 166 17.39 22.66 -6.41
C ALA A 166 17.64 24.04 -5.79
N ALA A 167 17.15 24.29 -4.57
CA ALA A 167 17.39 25.54 -3.85
C ALA A 167 18.88 25.79 -3.58
N ALA A 168 19.64 24.74 -3.22
CA ALA A 168 21.08 24.85 -3.02
C ALA A 168 21.81 25.20 -4.33
N ILE A 169 21.43 24.58 -5.46
CA ILE A 169 22.00 24.87 -6.78
C ILE A 169 21.68 26.32 -7.19
N ASN A 170 20.42 26.74 -7.06
CA ASN A 170 19.97 28.09 -7.42
C ASN A 170 20.68 29.15 -6.56
N LYS A 171 20.85 28.90 -5.25
CA LYS A 171 21.58 29.81 -4.36
C LYS A 171 23.06 29.91 -4.71
N HIS A 172 23.68 28.83 -5.16
CA HIS A 172 25.09 28.81 -5.55
C HIS A 172 25.36 29.27 -6.99
N GLY A 173 24.32 29.44 -7.83
CA GLY A 173 24.50 29.73 -9.26
C GLY A 173 25.18 28.59 -10.02
N GLY A 174 25.08 27.36 -9.52
CA GLY A 174 25.79 26.19 -10.05
C GLY A 174 25.85 25.04 -9.04
N ILE A 175 26.36 23.88 -9.45
CA ILE A 175 26.46 22.70 -8.58
C ILE A 175 27.50 22.98 -7.47
N PRO A 176 27.12 22.97 -6.17
CA PRO A 176 28.08 23.16 -5.09
C PRO A 176 29.03 21.97 -5.01
N ARG A 177 30.26 22.15 -5.51
CA ARG A 177 31.32 21.14 -5.40
C ARG A 177 31.86 21.14 -3.96
N LYS A 178 31.86 19.97 -3.29
CA LYS A 178 32.63 19.81 -2.04
C LYS A 178 34.10 20.07 -2.37
N ARG A 179 34.72 21.08 -1.73
CA ARG A 179 36.17 21.26 -1.81
C ARG A 179 36.84 20.02 -1.23
N ALA A 180 37.66 19.34 -2.02
CA ALA A 180 38.51 18.27 -1.52
C ALA A 180 39.46 18.87 -0.46
N ALA A 181 39.52 18.26 0.73
CA ALA A 181 40.41 18.69 1.79
C ALA A 181 41.86 18.58 1.29
N THR A 182 42.50 19.72 1.03
CA THR A 182 43.92 19.77 0.69
C THR A 182 44.70 19.44 1.96
N LYS A 183 45.26 18.23 2.07
CA LYS A 183 46.35 17.97 3.02
C LYS A 183 47.54 18.81 2.58
N ALA A 184 47.71 19.98 3.17
CA ALA A 184 48.94 20.76 3.06
C ALA A 184 50.03 20.04 3.87
N GLY A 185 50.73 19.10 3.22
CA GLY A 185 52.05 18.68 3.65
C GLY A 185 53.07 19.69 3.11
N ARG A 186 53.86 20.29 3.99
CA ARG A 186 55.04 21.09 3.66
C ARG A 186 56.05 20.95 4.78
N PRO A 187 57.34 21.11 4.46
CA PRO A 187 58.22 20.17 3.76
C PRO A 187 58.88 19.17 4.73
#